data_AF-A0A842KR58-F1
#
_entry.id   AF-A0A842KR58-F1
#
_cell.length_a   1.000
_cell.length_b   1.000
_cell.length_c   1.000
_cell.angle_alpha   90.00
_cell.angle_beta   90.00
_cell.angle_gamma   90.00
#
_symmetry.space_group_name_H-M   'P 1'
#
loop_
_entity.id
_entity.type
_entity.pdbx_description
1 polymer ?
#
loop_
_entity_poly.entity_id
_entity_poly.type
_entity_poly.pdbx_seq_one_letter_code
_entity_poly.pdbx_strand_id
1 'polypeptide(L)'
;MIQDILIPFLLVGLAELGDKTQLAVLVLSTKTKQYGSLLAGVMLAFVLTDGIAILLGDFIASSVPLEYVRIFAGVIFIVFGMLMLYNRNKEDNDGSYELKSPFVSGFSLIFVSEMGDKTQLAAALFATQYNPLLVFIGVIMALLLLSVTAIYVGKNLMERINKNTISTTAGILFVLIGLSFFF
;
A
#
# COMPACT_ATOMS: atom_id res chain seq x y z
N MET A 1 -12.91 9.86 -23.49
CA MET A 1 -12.27 10.87 -22.60
C MET A 1 -12.71 10.75 -21.16
N ILE A 2 -13.99 11.00 -20.80
CA ILE A 2 -14.44 10.84 -19.40
C ILE A 2 -14.37 9.36 -18.96
N GLN A 3 -14.74 8.44 -19.85
CA GLN A 3 -14.70 7.00 -19.59
C GLN A 3 -13.28 6.49 -19.30
N ASP A 4 -12.27 7.03 -19.98
CA ASP A 4 -10.85 6.70 -19.82
C ASP A 4 -10.32 7.02 -18.41
N ILE A 5 -10.94 7.96 -17.70
CA ILE A 5 -10.62 8.27 -16.30
C ILE A 5 -11.54 7.47 -15.38
N LEU A 6 -12.85 7.48 -15.66
CA LEU A 6 -13.88 6.98 -14.77
C LEU A 6 -13.82 5.46 -14.61
N ILE A 7 -13.54 4.71 -15.69
CA ILE A 7 -13.50 3.24 -15.66
C ILE A 7 -12.31 2.75 -14.82
N PRO A 8 -11.06 3.18 -15.06
CA PRO A 8 -9.95 2.80 -14.20
C PRO A 8 -10.13 3.27 -12.76
N PHE A 9 -10.64 4.50 -12.56
CA PHE A 9 -10.93 5.02 -11.23
C PHE A 9 -11.88 4.11 -10.44
N LEU A 10 -13.03 3.73 -11.03
CA LEU A 10 -14.01 2.89 -10.37
C LEU A 10 -13.52 1.45 -10.21
N LEU A 11 -12.95 0.85 -11.26
CA LEU A 11 -12.59 -0.56 -11.22
C LEU A 11 -11.37 -0.82 -10.35
N VAL A 12 -10.33 0.01 -10.44
CA VAL A 12 -9.19 -0.10 -9.53
C VAL A 12 -9.60 0.31 -8.12
N GLY A 13 -10.35 1.40 -7.96
CA GLY A 13 -10.84 1.83 -6.65
C GLY A 13 -11.69 0.78 -5.93
N LEU A 14 -12.51 0.03 -6.67
CA LEU A 14 -13.29 -1.09 -6.10
C LEU A 14 -12.43 -2.33 -5.84
N ALA A 15 -11.46 -2.62 -6.71
CA ALA A 15 -10.55 -3.76 -6.54
C ALA A 15 -9.63 -3.60 -5.32
N GLU A 16 -9.19 -2.37 -5.05
CA GLU A 16 -8.31 -2.01 -3.92
C GLU A 16 -9.06 -1.75 -2.61
N LEU A 17 -10.39 -1.75 -2.64
CA LEU A 17 -11.19 -1.50 -1.45
C LEU A 17 -11.10 -2.68 -0.48
N GLY A 18 -10.50 -2.43 0.68
CA GLY A 18 -10.28 -3.40 1.74
C GLY A 18 -9.03 -4.25 1.53
N ASP A 19 -8.19 -3.94 0.54
CA ASP A 19 -7.00 -4.73 0.26
C ASP A 19 -5.85 -4.51 1.28
N LYS A 20 -4.83 -5.37 1.22
CA LYS A 20 -3.63 -5.38 2.06
C LYS A 20 -2.98 -4.00 2.17
N THR A 21 -2.95 -3.23 1.10
CA THR A 21 -2.31 -1.91 1.07
C THR A 21 -3.16 -0.87 1.76
N GLN A 22 -4.49 -0.89 1.60
CA GLN A 22 -5.39 -0.03 2.35
C GLN A 22 -5.32 -0.32 3.87
N LEU A 23 -5.26 -1.60 4.25
CA LEU A 23 -5.08 -2.00 5.66
C LEU A 23 -3.72 -1.55 6.21
N ALA A 24 -2.66 -1.63 5.41
CA ALA A 24 -1.34 -1.16 5.80
C ALA A 24 -1.31 0.36 6.03
N VAL A 25 -1.92 1.15 5.14
CA VAL A 25 -2.03 2.61 5.30
C VAL A 25 -2.81 2.95 6.58
N LEU A 26 -3.91 2.25 6.83
CA LEU A 26 -4.71 2.41 8.05
C LEU A 26 -3.88 2.12 9.30
N VAL A 27 -3.13 1.03 9.31
CA VAL A 27 -2.25 0.68 10.44
C VAL A 27 -1.16 1.72 10.63
N LEU A 28 -0.46 2.12 9.56
CA LEU A 28 0.61 3.12 9.65
C LEU A 28 0.08 4.47 10.15
N SER A 29 -1.14 4.85 9.78
CA SER A 29 -1.75 6.09 10.26
C SER A 29 -2.09 6.06 11.75
N THR A 30 -2.25 4.88 12.37
CA THR A 30 -2.39 4.76 13.83
C THR A 30 -1.08 4.96 14.60
N LYS A 31 0.07 4.95 13.89
CA LYS A 31 1.42 5.05 14.47
C LYS A 31 2.12 6.38 14.15
N THR A 32 1.39 7.36 13.61
CA THR A 32 1.93 8.70 13.32
C THR A 32 0.87 9.78 13.48
N LYS A 33 1.31 10.98 13.87
CA LYS A 33 0.48 12.20 13.81
C LYS A 33 0.74 13.03 12.54
N GLN A 34 1.81 12.72 11.80
CA GLN A 34 2.20 13.42 10.57
C GLN A 34 1.53 12.79 9.35
N TYR A 35 0.20 12.89 9.28
CA TYR A 35 -0.61 12.27 8.23
C TYR A 35 -0.23 12.72 6.82
N GLY A 36 0.13 14.00 6.64
CA GLY A 36 0.56 14.52 5.34
C GLY A 36 1.87 13.91 4.85
N SER A 37 2.81 13.65 5.77
CA SER A 37 4.09 12.99 5.45
C SER A 37 3.88 11.53 5.06
N LEU A 38 3.01 10.83 5.80
CA LEU A 38 2.59 9.47 5.45
C LEU A 38 1.92 9.42 4.08
N LEU A 39 0.91 10.27 3.85
CA LEU A 39 0.18 10.33 2.58
C LEU A 39 1.12 10.64 1.41
N ALA A 40 2.04 11.59 1.56
CA ALA A 40 3.00 11.91 0.51
C ALA A 40 3.91 10.72 0.15
N GLY A 41 4.36 9.95 1.15
CA GLY A 41 5.15 8.74 0.93
C GLY A 41 4.36 7.65 0.20
N VAL A 42 3.12 7.39 0.65
CA VAL A 42 2.19 6.44 0.03
C VAL A 42 1.87 6.83 -1.42
N MET A 43 1.54 8.10 -1.65
CA MET A 43 1.21 8.59 -2.99
C MET A 43 2.41 8.57 -3.94
N LEU A 44 3.62 8.86 -3.44
CA LEU A 44 4.82 8.75 -4.26
C LEU A 44 5.08 7.29 -4.66
N ALA A 45 4.84 6.34 -3.75
CA ALA A 45 4.94 4.93 -4.08
C ALA A 45 3.96 4.55 -5.21
N PHE A 46 2.67 4.85 -5.06
CA PHE A 46 1.65 4.60 -6.09
C PHE A 46 1.98 5.26 -7.43
N VAL A 47 2.37 6.53 -7.43
CA VAL A 47 2.77 7.25 -8.66
C VAL A 47 3.92 6.53 -9.38
N LEU A 48 4.90 6.03 -8.65
CA LEU A 48 6.02 5.30 -9.26
C LEU A 48 5.58 3.90 -9.72
N THR A 49 4.88 3.14 -8.87
CA THR A 49 4.52 1.76 -9.17
C THR A 49 3.50 1.66 -10.31
N ASP A 50 2.42 2.44 -10.25
CA ASP A 50 1.39 2.48 -11.30
C ASP A 50 1.87 3.22 -12.54
N GLY A 51 2.72 4.24 -12.35
CA GLY A 51 3.36 4.94 -13.47
C GLY A 51 4.24 3.99 -14.29
N ILE A 52 5.06 3.17 -13.62
CA ILE A 52 5.87 2.14 -14.27
C ILE A 52 4.96 1.10 -14.95
N ALA A 53 3.92 0.62 -14.27
CA ALA A 53 3.00 -0.38 -14.84
C ALA A 53 2.26 0.13 -16.08
N ILE A 54 1.79 1.37 -16.08
CA ILE A 54 1.05 1.97 -17.20
C ILE A 54 1.98 2.32 -18.36
N LEU A 55 3.18 2.87 -18.08
CA LEU A 55 4.15 3.22 -19.12
C LEU A 55 4.79 1.99 -19.76
N LEU A 56 5.06 0.96 -18.96
CA LEU A 56 5.65 -0.30 -19.42
C LEU A 56 4.59 -1.38 -19.66
N GLY A 57 3.30 -1.07 -19.72
CA GLY A 57 2.23 -2.07 -19.76
C GLY A 57 2.34 -3.06 -20.92
N ASP A 58 2.89 -2.61 -22.05
CA ASP A 58 3.16 -3.45 -23.23
C ASP A 58 4.43 -4.33 -23.07
N PHE A 59 5.41 -3.88 -22.27
CA PHE A 59 6.71 -4.53 -22.05
C PHE A 59 6.76 -5.45 -20.81
N ILE A 60 6.06 -5.08 -19.72
CA ILE A 60 5.97 -5.86 -18.48
C ILE A 60 5.12 -7.11 -18.69
N ALA A 61 4.02 -7.00 -19.42
CA ALA A 61 3.17 -8.16 -19.75
C ALA A 61 3.91 -9.26 -20.53
N SER A 62 5.04 -8.93 -21.17
CA SER A 62 5.83 -9.84 -21.99
C SER A 62 7.14 -10.32 -21.37
N SER A 63 7.67 -9.67 -20.31
CA SER A 63 9.07 -9.90 -19.89
C SER A 63 9.29 -10.26 -18.41
N VAL A 64 8.33 -10.02 -17.51
CA VAL A 64 8.56 -10.23 -16.06
C VAL A 64 7.75 -11.42 -15.54
N PRO A 65 8.40 -12.52 -15.10
CA PRO A 65 7.69 -13.62 -14.46
C PRO A 65 7.16 -13.14 -13.09
N LEU A 66 5.82 -13.14 -12.96
CA LEU A 66 5.08 -12.69 -11.77
C LEU A 66 5.52 -13.39 -10.48
N GLU A 67 6.16 -14.55 -10.58
CA GLU A 67 6.63 -15.36 -9.46
C GLU A 67 7.77 -14.69 -8.67
N TYR A 68 8.72 -14.05 -9.35
CA TYR A 68 9.86 -13.38 -8.67
C TYR A 68 9.41 -12.19 -7.83
N VAL A 69 8.48 -11.40 -8.39
CA VAL A 69 7.99 -10.21 -7.72
C VAL A 69 7.18 -10.59 -6.48
N ARG A 70 6.37 -11.65 -6.59
CA ARG A 70 5.61 -12.22 -5.46
C ARG A 70 6.54 -12.67 -4.31
N ILE A 71 7.60 -13.42 -4.62
CA ILE A 71 8.55 -13.91 -3.62
C ILE A 71 9.24 -12.74 -2.88
N PHE A 72 9.66 -11.72 -3.62
CA PHE A 72 10.34 -10.56 -3.05
C PHE A 72 9.43 -9.75 -2.10
N ALA A 73 8.19 -9.49 -2.51
CA ALA A 73 7.19 -8.83 -1.68
C ALA A 73 6.91 -9.62 -0.39
N GLY A 74 6.74 -10.94 -0.49
CA GLY A 74 6.52 -11.83 0.65
C GLY A 74 7.64 -11.74 1.70
N VAL A 75 8.90 -11.75 1.28
CA VAL A 75 10.06 -11.61 2.19
C VAL A 75 10.00 -10.28 2.97
N ILE A 76 9.68 -9.18 2.30
CA ILE A 76 9.68 -7.86 2.93
C ILE A 76 8.53 -7.72 3.93
N PHE A 77 7.33 -8.21 3.59
CA PHE A 77 6.20 -8.27 4.52
C PHE A 77 6.53 -9.06 5.79
N ILE A 78 7.19 -10.21 5.63
CA ILE A 78 7.64 -11.05 6.76
C ILE A 78 8.66 -10.28 7.62
N VAL A 79 9.64 -9.62 7.01
CA VAL A 79 10.67 -8.84 7.73
C VAL A 79 10.03 -7.68 8.50
N PHE A 80 9.14 -6.90 7.88
CA PHE A 80 8.43 -5.81 8.56
C PHE A 80 7.56 -6.32 9.71
N GLY A 81 6.81 -7.41 9.51
CA GLY A 81 6.01 -8.03 10.55
C GLY A 81 6.85 -8.52 11.73
N MET A 82 7.98 -9.19 11.45
CA MET A 82 8.92 -9.62 12.50
C MET A 82 9.57 -8.45 13.25
N LEU A 83 9.98 -7.39 12.56
CA LEU A 83 10.53 -6.18 13.20
C LEU A 83 9.50 -5.52 14.13
N MET A 84 8.23 -5.48 13.72
CA MET A 84 7.14 -4.93 14.53
C MET A 84 6.87 -5.79 15.78
N LEU A 85 6.91 -7.11 15.65
CA LEU A 85 6.75 -8.04 16.79
C LEU A 85 7.96 -8.02 17.73
N TYR A 86 9.18 -7.95 17.20
CA TYR A 86 10.42 -7.93 17.98
C TYR A 86 10.54 -6.67 18.84
N ASN A 87 10.12 -5.52 18.33
CA ASN A 87 10.16 -4.27 19.08
C ASN A 87 9.03 -4.13 20.13
N ARG A 88 8.13 -5.11 20.27
CA ARG A 88 6.97 -5.05 21.20
C ARG A 88 7.35 -4.86 22.68
N ASN A 89 8.45 -5.45 23.15
CA ASN A 89 8.83 -5.42 24.58
C ASN A 89 9.66 -4.19 24.98
N LYS A 90 10.09 -3.36 24.01
CA LYS A 90 10.71 -2.06 24.30
C LYS A 90 9.68 -0.94 24.43
N GLU A 91 8.38 -1.23 24.24
CA GLU A 91 7.32 -0.21 24.26
C GLU A 91 6.90 0.25 25.67
N ASP A 92 7.30 -0.47 26.72
CA ASP A 92 6.85 -0.20 28.09
C ASP A 92 7.67 0.87 28.86
N ASN A 93 8.71 1.47 28.26
CA ASN A 93 9.54 2.50 28.92
C ASN A 93 9.70 3.82 28.16
N ASP A 94 9.07 4.00 27.00
CA ASP A 94 9.06 5.31 26.35
C ASP A 94 7.79 5.52 25.53
N GLY A 95 7.16 6.67 25.74
CA GLY A 95 5.84 6.96 25.22
C GLY A 95 5.83 7.01 23.69
N SER A 96 4.85 6.33 23.09
CA SER A 96 4.47 6.47 21.68
C SER A 96 5.50 5.96 20.68
N TYR A 97 5.18 4.85 20.01
CA TYR A 97 5.81 4.50 18.73
C TYR A 97 5.31 5.46 17.66
N GLU A 98 5.86 6.68 17.68
CA GLU A 98 5.85 7.55 16.52
C GLU A 98 6.83 6.97 15.51
N LEU A 99 6.33 6.70 14.30
CA LEU A 99 7.20 6.39 13.16
C LEU A 99 8.26 7.49 13.05
N LYS A 100 9.54 7.15 13.18
CA LYS A 100 10.65 8.12 13.03
C LYS A 100 10.62 8.83 11.67
N SER A 101 10.17 8.12 10.63
CA SER A 101 9.92 8.69 9.31
C SER A 101 8.65 8.09 8.70
N PRO A 102 7.48 8.73 8.88
CA PRO A 102 6.21 8.27 8.33
C PRO A 102 6.20 8.23 6.80
N PHE A 103 6.89 9.19 6.16
CA PHE A 103 7.10 9.22 4.71
C PHE A 103 7.80 7.96 4.22
N VAL A 104 8.99 7.66 4.77
CA VAL A 104 9.79 6.52 4.31
C VAL A 104 9.07 5.22 4.61
N SER A 105 8.42 5.12 5.78
CA SER A 105 7.67 3.92 6.15
C SER A 105 6.49 3.68 5.19
N GLY A 106 5.70 4.71 4.90
CA GLY A 106 4.58 4.63 3.94
C GLY A 106 5.08 4.32 2.53
N PHE A 107 6.11 5.03 2.07
CA PHE A 107 6.70 4.82 0.76
C PHE A 107 7.22 3.39 0.61
N SER A 108 8.15 2.96 1.47
CA SER A 108 8.81 1.66 1.35
C SER A 108 7.83 0.51 1.43
N LEU A 109 6.84 0.61 2.33
CA LEU A 109 5.86 -0.43 2.53
C LEU A 109 4.95 -0.55 1.30
N ILE A 110 4.34 0.56 0.87
CA ILE A 110 3.42 0.53 -0.28
C ILE A 110 4.16 0.18 -1.56
N PHE A 111 5.34 0.77 -1.80
CA PHE A 111 6.13 0.50 -3.00
C PHE A 111 6.40 -1.00 -3.15
N VAL A 112 6.80 -1.66 -2.07
CA VAL A 112 7.06 -3.10 -2.08
C VAL A 112 5.78 -3.92 -2.18
N SER A 113 4.73 -3.49 -1.47
CA SER A 113 3.47 -4.24 -1.40
C SER A 113 2.71 -4.25 -2.72
N GLU A 114 2.86 -3.18 -3.49
CA GLU A 114 2.22 -2.99 -4.78
C GLU A 114 3.02 -3.60 -5.93
N MET A 115 4.35 -3.65 -5.82
CA MET A 115 5.22 -4.12 -6.90
C MET A 115 4.76 -5.49 -7.40
N GLY A 116 4.37 -5.57 -8.69
CA GLY A 116 3.91 -6.79 -9.36
C GLY A 116 2.55 -7.30 -8.95
N ASP A 117 1.71 -6.48 -8.31
CA ASP A 117 0.37 -6.87 -7.93
C ASP A 117 -0.64 -6.91 -9.10
N LYS A 118 -1.75 -7.60 -8.88
CA LYS A 118 -2.84 -7.76 -9.85
C LYS A 118 -3.40 -6.43 -10.32
N THR A 119 -3.41 -5.42 -9.45
CA THR A 119 -3.90 -4.08 -9.78
C THR A 119 -2.99 -3.37 -10.78
N GLN A 120 -1.67 -3.60 -10.73
CA GLN A 120 -0.74 -3.08 -11.73
C GLN A 120 -0.98 -3.69 -13.12
N LEU A 121 -1.28 -4.98 -13.18
CA LEU A 121 -1.65 -5.64 -14.44
C LEU A 121 -2.98 -5.10 -14.99
N ALA A 122 -3.96 -4.83 -14.12
CA ALA A 122 -5.22 -4.22 -14.52
C ALA A 122 -5.02 -2.80 -15.07
N ALA A 123 -4.21 -1.98 -14.38
CA ALA A 123 -3.86 -0.63 -14.82
C ALA A 123 -3.13 -0.63 -16.17
N ALA A 124 -2.17 -1.54 -16.36
CA ALA A 124 -1.49 -1.77 -17.63
C ALA A 124 -2.47 -2.16 -18.76
N LEU A 125 -3.40 -3.06 -18.49
CA LEU A 125 -4.42 -3.48 -19.46
C LEU A 125 -5.38 -2.34 -19.82
N PHE A 126 -5.76 -1.50 -18.87
CA PHE A 126 -6.57 -0.31 -19.19
C PHE A 126 -5.80 0.66 -20.07
N ALA A 127 -4.49 0.80 -19.89
CA ALA A 127 -3.64 1.65 -20.71
C ALA A 127 -3.47 1.16 -22.16
N THR A 128 -3.78 -0.11 -22.48
CA THR A 128 -3.84 -0.58 -23.88
C THR A 128 -5.17 -0.28 -24.57
N GLN A 129 -6.25 -0.14 -23.79
CA GLN A 129 -7.61 0.08 -24.32
C GLN A 129 -8.03 1.56 -24.31
N TYR A 130 -7.45 2.35 -23.41
CA TYR A 130 -7.76 3.75 -23.18
C TYR A 130 -6.50 4.63 -23.23
N ASN A 131 -6.68 5.95 -23.19
CA ASN A 131 -5.52 6.86 -23.15
C ASN A 131 -4.69 6.66 -21.86
N PRO A 132 -3.39 6.30 -21.94
CA PRO A 132 -2.57 5.96 -20.77
C PRO A 132 -2.48 7.07 -19.72
N LEU A 133 -2.43 8.35 -20.14
CA LEU A 133 -2.37 9.47 -19.21
C LEU A 133 -3.68 9.64 -18.44
N LEU A 134 -4.81 9.44 -19.09
CA LEU A 134 -6.13 9.53 -18.45
C LEU A 134 -6.36 8.34 -17.50
N VAL A 135 -5.90 7.15 -17.89
CA VAL A 135 -5.92 5.95 -17.04
C VAL A 135 -5.09 6.19 -15.77
N PHE A 136 -3.86 6.70 -15.92
CA PHE A 136 -2.99 7.03 -14.80
C PHE A 136 -3.65 8.02 -13.83
N ILE A 137 -4.24 9.10 -14.34
CA ILE A 137 -4.96 10.07 -13.50
C ILE A 137 -6.13 9.39 -12.77
N GLY A 138 -6.90 8.53 -13.44
CA GLY A 138 -8.02 7.79 -12.84
C GLY A 138 -7.56 6.87 -11.70
N VAL A 139 -6.51 6.10 -11.92
CA VAL A 139 -5.93 5.18 -10.91
C VAL A 139 -5.40 5.95 -9.71
N ILE A 140 -4.59 6.98 -9.92
CA ILE A 140 -4.02 7.79 -8.83
C ILE A 140 -5.11 8.49 -8.02
N MET A 141 -6.17 8.97 -8.66
CA MET A 141 -7.30 9.57 -7.96
C MET A 141 -8.05 8.56 -7.07
N ALA A 142 -8.20 7.31 -7.53
CA ALA A 142 -8.82 6.25 -6.74
C ALA A 142 -7.97 5.89 -5.51
N LEU A 143 -6.68 5.68 -5.72
CA LEU A 143 -5.72 5.32 -4.66
C LEU A 143 -5.55 6.45 -3.64
N LEU A 144 -5.58 7.71 -4.09
CA LEU A 144 -5.60 8.88 -3.21
C LEU A 144 -6.83 8.86 -2.30
N LEU A 145 -8.02 8.63 -2.88
CA LEU A 145 -9.27 8.59 -2.13
C LEU A 145 -9.25 7.48 -1.08
N LEU A 146 -8.85 6.26 -1.47
CA LEU A 146 -8.73 5.12 -0.55
C LEU A 146 -7.72 5.37 0.57
N SER A 147 -6.57 5.97 0.26
CA SER A 147 -5.52 6.31 1.23
C SER A 147 -5.98 7.35 2.23
N VAL A 148 -6.67 8.41 1.76
CA VAL A 148 -7.24 9.44 2.65
C VAL A 148 -8.30 8.82 3.56
N THR A 149 -9.17 7.96 3.04
CA THR A 149 -10.17 7.25 3.86
C THR A 149 -9.49 6.35 4.89
N ALA A 150 -8.48 5.59 4.51
CA ALA A 150 -7.73 4.72 5.43
C ALA A 150 -7.06 5.51 6.56
N ILE A 151 -6.41 6.62 6.23
CA ILE A 151 -5.78 7.53 7.20
C ILE A 151 -6.84 8.12 8.13
N TYR A 152 -7.97 8.58 7.60
CA TYR A 152 -9.05 9.15 8.39
C TYR A 152 -9.63 8.12 9.38
N VAL A 153 -9.88 6.89 8.90
CA VAL A 153 -10.36 5.79 9.75
C VAL A 153 -9.32 5.44 10.81
N GLY A 154 -8.05 5.26 10.44
CA GLY A 154 -6.98 4.91 11.38
C GLY A 154 -6.74 6.01 12.43
N LYS A 155 -6.86 7.29 12.05
CA LYS A 155 -6.83 8.41 13.01
C LYS A 155 -7.91 8.27 14.08
N ASN A 156 -9.16 7.99 13.68
CA ASN A 156 -10.27 7.81 14.61
C ASN A 156 -10.14 6.51 15.44
N LEU A 157 -9.52 5.48 14.89
CA LEU A 157 -9.32 4.19 15.55
C LEU A 157 -8.26 4.26 16.67
N MET A 158 -7.25 5.11 16.50
CA MET A 158 -6.18 5.34 17.48
C MET A 158 -6.72 5.85 18.84
N GLU A 159 -7.87 6.53 18.85
CA GLU A 159 -8.48 7.07 20.06
C GLU A 159 -9.20 6.00 20.91
N ARG A 160 -9.40 4.78 20.38
CA ARG A 160 -10.21 3.73 21.03
C ARG A 160 -9.49 2.41 21.32
N ILE A 161 -8.25 2.21 20.85
CA ILE A 161 -7.55 0.91 20.95
C ILE A 161 -6.14 1.07 21.53
N ASN A 162 -5.77 0.19 22.46
CA ASN A 162 -4.47 0.18 23.13
C ASN A 162 -3.31 -0.11 22.14
N LYS A 163 -2.20 0.63 22.25
CA LYS A 163 -1.07 0.60 21.30
C LYS A 163 -0.41 -0.78 21.17
N ASN A 164 -0.33 -1.56 22.26
CA ASN A 164 0.22 -2.92 22.24
C ASN A 164 -0.64 -3.88 21.42
N THR A 165 -1.97 -3.71 21.45
CA THR A 165 -2.90 -4.50 20.63
C THR A 165 -2.70 -4.16 19.16
N ILE A 166 -2.57 -2.87 18.82
CA ILE A 166 -2.33 -2.44 17.44
C ILE A 166 -1.00 -3.00 16.92
N SER A 167 0.10 -2.87 17.68
CA SER A 167 1.43 -3.37 17.28
C SER A 167 1.44 -4.89 17.08
N THR A 168 0.79 -5.62 17.99
CA THR A 168 0.72 -7.08 17.92
C THR A 168 -0.15 -7.54 16.74
N THR A 169 -1.34 -6.96 16.59
CA THR A 169 -2.26 -7.31 15.51
C THR A 169 -1.68 -6.97 14.15
N ALA A 170 -1.07 -5.78 13.99
CA ALA A 170 -0.42 -5.38 12.75
C ALA A 170 0.78 -6.28 12.42
N GLY A 171 1.67 -6.54 13.39
CA GLY A 171 2.82 -7.43 13.17
C GLY A 171 2.39 -8.83 12.74
N ILE A 172 1.37 -9.40 13.38
CA ILE A 172 0.77 -10.69 12.98
C ILE A 172 0.21 -10.61 11.55
N LEU A 173 -0.56 -9.56 11.23
CA LEU A 173 -1.13 -9.36 9.90
C LEU A 173 -0.05 -9.28 8.82
N PHE A 174 1.02 -8.52 9.05
CA PHE A 174 2.14 -8.38 8.10
C PHE A 174 2.86 -9.72 7.86
N VAL A 175 3.07 -10.52 8.91
CA VAL A 175 3.67 -11.87 8.76
C VAL A 175 2.72 -12.79 8.00
N LEU A 176 1.42 -12.79 8.31
CA LEU A 176 0.43 -13.62 7.63
C LEU A 176 0.28 -13.24 6.15
N ILE A 177 0.22 -11.94 5.85
CA ILE A 177 0.21 -11.43 4.48
C ILE A 177 1.49 -11.89 3.77
N GLY A 178 2.66 -11.69 4.35
CA GLY A 178 3.92 -12.09 3.73
C GLY A 178 4.02 -13.60 3.47
N LEU A 179 3.51 -14.44 4.37
CA LEU A 179 3.41 -15.88 4.16
C LEU A 179 2.46 -16.26 3.01
N SER A 180 1.34 -15.54 2.86
CA SER A 180 0.38 -15.78 1.77
C SER A 180 0.96 -15.57 0.38
N PHE A 181 2.08 -14.86 0.23
CA PHE A 181 2.74 -14.68 -1.06
C PHE A 181 3.54 -15.92 -1.50
N PHE A 182 3.77 -16.89 -0.61
CA PHE A 182 4.48 -18.13 -0.93
C PHE A 182 3.55 -19.30 -1.27
N PHE A 183 2.23 -19.08 -1.17
CA PHE A 183 1.18 -20.05 -1.50
C PHE A 183 0.28 -19.49 -2.62
#